data_AF-A0A0T6LQP7-F1
#
_entry.id   AF-A0A0T6LQP7-F1
#
_cell.length_a   1.000
_cell.length_b   1.000
_cell.length_c   1.000
_cell.angle_alpha   90.00
_cell.angle_beta   90.00
_cell.angle_gamma   90.00
#
_symmetry.space_group_name_H-M   'P 1'
#
loop_
_entity.id
_entity.type
_entity.pdbx_description
1 polymer ?
#
loop_
_entity_poly.entity_id
_entity_poly.type
_entity_poly.pdbx_seq_one_letter_code
_entity_poly.pdbx_strand_id
1 'polypeptide(L)'
;MATAKALSQLGVPDRFVSAATGGPGGRYVSWDNHDACARRMLATLAVIEAERLVDRVTVARRDGTVPYANELLDGQWRRGAAADTAGASERVRPWSARETEVFRRDLARTDQRLHQDLACEEQRLAVQRDAERAAALAEPGPPHRATPPPGTRRSTPTGFAR
;
A
#
# COMPACT_ATOMS: atom_id res chain seq x y z
N MET A 1 8.87 -4.37 -0.08
CA MET A 1 8.44 -3.29 -1.00
C MET A 1 7.12 -2.74 -0.51
N ALA A 2 7.04 -1.42 -0.29
CA ALA A 2 5.83 -0.71 0.08
C ALA A 2 5.13 -0.18 -1.18
N THR A 3 3.80 -0.34 -1.21
CA THR A 3 2.94 0.12 -2.30
C THR A 3 1.57 0.45 -1.75
N ALA A 4 0.86 1.37 -2.40
CA ALA A 4 -0.49 1.71 -2.04
C ALA A 4 -1.44 0.52 -2.21
N LYS A 5 -2.48 0.45 -1.38
CA LYS A 5 -3.40 -0.70 -1.36
C LYS A 5 -4.04 -0.96 -2.73
N ALA A 6 -4.57 0.05 -3.40
CA ALA A 6 -5.20 -0.13 -4.72
C ALA A 6 -4.22 -0.56 -5.81
N LEU A 7 -2.99 -0.04 -5.85
CA LEU A 7 -1.95 -0.50 -6.79
C LEU A 7 -1.60 -1.97 -6.57
N SER A 8 -1.47 -2.39 -5.30
CA SER A 8 -1.22 -3.79 -4.95
C SER A 8 -2.38 -4.70 -5.36
N GLN A 9 -3.61 -4.25 -5.15
CA GLN A 9 -4.83 -4.99 -5.48
C GLN A 9 -5.01 -5.12 -6.99
N LEU A 10 -4.80 -4.06 -7.79
CA LEU A 10 -4.86 -4.12 -9.26
C LEU A 10 -3.81 -5.06 -9.88
N GLY A 11 -2.64 -5.20 -9.24
CA GLY A 11 -1.63 -6.13 -9.71
C GLY A 11 -2.04 -7.61 -9.66
N VAL A 12 -3.06 -7.98 -8.88
CA VAL A 12 -3.59 -9.35 -8.83
C VAL A 12 -4.36 -9.73 -10.10
N PRO A 13 -5.44 -9.03 -10.50
CA PRO A 13 -6.15 -9.32 -11.73
C PRO A 13 -5.25 -9.17 -12.97
N ASP A 14 -4.38 -8.15 -13.02
CA ASP A 14 -3.46 -7.96 -14.15
C ASP A 14 -2.50 -9.15 -14.36
N ARG A 15 -1.91 -9.67 -13.28
CA ARG A 15 -1.04 -10.85 -13.35
C ARG A 15 -1.80 -12.13 -13.72
N PHE A 16 -3.01 -12.30 -13.19
CA PHE A 16 -3.83 -13.46 -13.50
C PHE A 16 -4.15 -13.52 -15.00
N VAL A 17 -4.65 -12.42 -15.56
CA VAL A 17 -4.97 -12.33 -17.00
C VAL A 17 -3.72 -12.46 -17.86
N SER A 18 -2.58 -11.90 -17.42
CA SER A 18 -1.30 -12.06 -18.12
C SER A 18 -0.76 -13.48 -18.14
N ALA A 19 -1.08 -14.29 -17.14
CA ALA A 19 -0.72 -15.69 -17.15
C ALA A 19 -1.68 -16.53 -18.02
N ALA A 20 -2.96 -16.13 -18.12
CA ALA A 20 -3.96 -16.83 -18.93
C ALA A 20 -3.64 -16.82 -20.44
N THR A 21 -2.95 -15.79 -20.93
CA THR A 21 -2.53 -15.69 -22.34
C THR A 21 -1.40 -16.66 -22.74
N GLY A 22 -0.77 -17.38 -21.80
CA GLY A 22 0.44 -18.19 -22.05
C GLY A 22 0.38 -19.67 -21.66
N GLY A 23 -0.77 -20.20 -21.20
CA GLY A 23 -0.87 -21.59 -20.76
C GLY A 23 -2.05 -21.86 -19.82
N PRO A 24 -2.10 -23.01 -19.11
CA PRO A 24 -3.12 -23.26 -18.09
C PRO A 24 -3.05 -22.11 -17.07
N GLY A 25 -4.10 -21.30 -17.02
CA GLY A 25 -4.08 -19.95 -16.45
C GLY A 25 -3.43 -19.84 -15.07
N GLY A 26 -2.94 -18.63 -14.75
CA GLY A 26 -2.23 -18.38 -13.50
C GLY A 26 -3.06 -18.71 -12.25
N ARG A 27 -2.40 -18.99 -11.13
CA ARG A 27 -3.12 -19.17 -9.86
C ARG A 27 -3.76 -17.87 -9.44
N TYR A 28 -5.09 -17.84 -9.42
CA TYR A 28 -5.85 -16.71 -8.91
C TYR A 28 -5.71 -16.61 -7.39
N VAL A 29 -5.52 -15.38 -6.90
CA VAL A 29 -5.44 -15.07 -5.47
C VAL A 29 -6.60 -14.14 -5.16
N SER A 30 -7.50 -14.54 -4.27
CA SER A 30 -8.61 -13.67 -3.88
C SER A 30 -8.12 -12.42 -3.15
N TRP A 31 -8.87 -11.34 -3.29
CA TRP A 31 -8.68 -10.07 -2.60
C TRP A 31 -8.47 -10.20 -1.07
N ASP A 32 -9.21 -11.09 -0.40
CA ASP A 32 -9.17 -11.34 1.03
C ASP A 32 -7.90 -12.06 1.44
N ASN A 33 -7.45 -13.04 0.64
CA ASN A 33 -6.17 -13.69 0.86
C ASN A 33 -5.03 -12.68 0.72
N HIS A 34 -5.06 -11.86 -0.33
CA HIS A 34 -4.06 -10.81 -0.53
C HIS A 34 -4.06 -9.79 0.62
N ASP A 35 -5.23 -9.33 1.08
CA ASP A 35 -5.36 -8.41 2.21
C ASP A 35 -4.89 -9.05 3.54
N ALA A 36 -5.17 -10.33 3.76
CA ALA A 36 -4.70 -11.07 4.92
C ALA A 36 -3.17 -11.20 4.93
N CYS A 37 -2.56 -11.54 3.79
CA CYS A 37 -1.11 -11.57 3.63
C CYS A 37 -0.50 -10.20 3.90
N ALA A 38 -1.08 -9.13 3.35
CA ALA A 38 -0.56 -7.78 3.56
C ALA A 38 -0.64 -7.32 5.03
N ARG A 39 -1.72 -7.64 5.75
CA ARG A 39 -1.82 -7.37 7.20
C ARG A 39 -0.80 -8.17 8.00
N ARG A 40 -0.67 -9.47 7.71
CA ARG A 40 0.28 -10.35 8.40
C ARG A 40 1.73 -9.92 8.17
N MET A 41 2.07 -9.47 6.97
CA MET A 41 3.39 -8.92 6.67
C MET A 41 3.75 -7.74 7.59
N LEU A 42 2.82 -6.82 7.87
CA LEU A 42 3.08 -5.71 8.80
C LEU A 42 3.32 -6.20 10.23
N ALA A 43 2.53 -7.17 10.69
CA ALA A 43 2.75 -7.80 12.00
C ALA A 43 4.12 -8.52 12.06
N THR A 44 4.52 -9.20 10.99
CA THR A 44 5.84 -9.82 10.88
C THR A 44 6.97 -8.79 10.95
N LEU A 45 6.83 -7.62 10.31
CA LEU A 45 7.83 -6.55 10.41
C LEU A 45 8.00 -6.05 11.85
N ALA A 46 6.90 -5.91 12.59
CA ALA A 46 6.94 -5.51 14.00
C ALA A 46 7.70 -6.55 14.85
N VAL A 47 7.44 -7.84 14.64
CA VAL A 47 8.15 -8.93 15.34
C VAL A 47 9.63 -8.95 14.98
N ILE A 48 9.98 -8.83 13.69
CA ILE A 48 11.37 -8.81 13.22
C ILE A 48 12.17 -7.71 13.92
N GLU A 49 11.61 -6.51 14.06
CA GLU A 49 12.31 -5.41 14.74
C GLU A 49 12.32 -5.57 16.26
N ALA A 50 11.21 -5.98 16.88
CA ALA A 50 11.14 -6.16 18.33
C ALA A 50 12.11 -7.24 18.83
N GLU A 51 12.21 -8.34 18.10
CA GLU A 51 13.08 -9.48 18.43
C GLU A 51 14.47 -9.38 17.79
N ARG A 52 14.75 -8.31 17.02
CA ARG A 52 16.05 -8.03 16.39
C ARG A 52 16.54 -9.20 15.53
N LEU A 53 15.63 -9.77 14.74
CA LEU A 53 15.87 -10.98 13.94
C LEU A 53 16.72 -10.73 12.67
N VAL A 54 17.05 -9.46 12.39
CA VAL A 54 17.85 -9.05 11.23
C VAL A 54 18.74 -7.87 11.60
N ASP A 55 19.85 -7.71 10.87
CA ASP A 55 20.77 -6.57 11.06
C ASP A 55 20.30 -5.29 10.36
N ARG A 56 19.35 -5.40 9.42
CA ARG A 56 18.82 -4.27 8.66
C ARG A 56 17.38 -4.52 8.21
N VAL A 57 16.53 -3.52 8.38
CA VAL A 57 15.17 -3.48 7.80
C VAL A 57 15.04 -2.28 6.89
N THR A 58 14.53 -2.49 5.68
CA THR A 58 14.27 -1.43 4.70
C THR A 58 12.85 -1.54 4.16
N VAL A 59 12.08 -0.47 4.32
CA VAL A 59 10.82 -0.26 3.59
C VAL A 59 11.13 0.66 2.42
N ALA A 60 11.00 0.14 1.21
CA ALA A 60 11.28 0.85 -0.01
C ALA A 60 10.12 0.74 -1.00
N ARG A 61 9.92 1.77 -1.81
CA ARG A 61 8.95 1.84 -2.91
C ARG A 61 9.59 1.35 -4.20
N ARG A 62 8.75 1.08 -5.21
CA ARG A 62 9.19 0.62 -6.54
C ARG A 62 10.01 1.67 -7.30
N ASP A 63 9.78 2.96 -7.03
CA ASP A 63 10.54 4.07 -7.62
C ASP A 63 11.92 4.29 -6.99
N GLY A 64 12.33 3.44 -6.03
CA GLY A 64 13.59 3.55 -5.31
C GLY A 64 13.53 4.40 -4.05
N THR A 65 12.40 5.07 -3.77
CA THR A 65 12.24 5.84 -2.52
C THR A 65 12.30 4.92 -1.31
N VAL A 66 13.06 5.31 -0.28
CA VAL A 66 13.20 4.55 0.97
C VAL A 66 12.59 5.33 2.12
N PRO A 67 11.27 5.22 2.38
CA PRO A 67 10.62 5.90 3.50
C PRO A 67 11.15 5.45 4.87
N TYR A 68 11.67 4.22 4.98
CA TYR A 68 12.24 3.73 6.23
C TYR A 68 13.42 2.80 5.97
N ALA A 69 14.48 3.03 6.73
CA ALA A 69 15.58 2.11 6.89
C ALA A 69 16.07 2.18 8.34
N ASN A 70 16.36 1.02 8.90
CA ASN A 70 16.95 0.88 10.22
C ASN A 70 18.01 -0.22 10.19
N GLU A 71 19.02 -0.06 11.03
CA GLU A 71 20.17 -0.96 11.12
C GLU A 71 20.42 -1.26 12.59
N LEU A 72 20.77 -2.50 12.89
CA LEU A 72 21.16 -2.96 14.20
C LEU A 72 22.68 -2.80 14.31
N LEU A 73 23.14 -2.00 15.26
CA LEU A 73 24.56 -1.80 15.58
C LEU A 73 24.75 -2.09 17.06
N ASP A 74 25.72 -2.94 17.38
CA ASP A 74 26.04 -3.34 18.76
C ASP A 74 24.80 -3.82 19.53
N GLY A 75 23.93 -4.56 18.83
CA GLY A 75 22.68 -5.09 19.38
C GLY A 75 21.59 -4.04 19.61
N GLN A 76 21.75 -2.80 19.18
CA GLN A 76 20.74 -1.74 19.31
C GLN A 76 20.35 -1.16 17.96
N TRP A 77 19.07 -0.83 17.80
CA TRP A 77 18.62 -0.17 16.59
C TRP A 77 19.10 1.28 16.55
N ARG A 78 19.58 1.72 15.39
CA ARG A 78 19.98 3.13 15.18
C ARG A 78 18.81 4.11 15.28
N ARG A 79 17.59 3.64 15.00
CA ARG A 79 16.34 4.40 15.09
C ARG A 79 15.32 3.58 15.88
N GLY A 80 14.29 4.23 16.42
CA GLY A 80 13.15 3.51 16.99
C GLY A 80 12.51 2.57 15.94
N ALA A 81 12.14 1.37 16.37
CA ALA A 81 11.44 0.39 15.52
C ALA A 81 10.13 0.99 15.00
N ALA A 82 9.93 0.96 13.69
CA ALA A 82 8.78 1.56 13.01
C ALA A 82 8.55 1.02 11.58
N ALA A 83 9.11 -0.14 11.22
CA ALA A 83 9.00 -0.71 9.88
C ALA A 83 7.55 -1.04 9.50
N ASP A 84 6.78 -1.56 10.45
CA ASP A 84 5.35 -1.84 10.32
C ASP A 84 4.54 -0.56 10.06
N THR A 85 4.83 0.50 10.82
CA THR A 85 4.19 1.81 10.73
C THR A 85 4.54 2.50 9.41
N ALA A 86 5.80 2.41 8.99
CA ALA A 86 6.24 2.90 7.69
C ALA A 86 5.54 2.15 6.55
N GLY A 87 5.47 0.82 6.64
CA GLY A 87 4.73 -0.01 5.68
C GLY A 87 3.24 0.33 5.64
N ALA A 88 2.59 0.53 6.79
CA ALA A 88 1.19 0.90 6.88
C ALA A 88 0.91 2.28 6.28
N SER A 89 1.75 3.27 6.60
CA SER A 89 1.63 4.65 6.09
C SER A 89 1.72 4.68 4.56
N GLU A 90 2.62 3.90 3.97
CA GLU A 90 2.74 3.83 2.51
C GLU A 90 1.53 3.20 1.81
N ARG A 91 0.79 2.32 2.51
CA ARG A 91 -0.39 1.66 1.96
C ARG A 91 -1.58 2.60 1.84
N VAL A 92 -1.66 3.61 2.71
CA VAL A 92 -2.75 4.60 2.79
C VAL A 92 -2.36 5.98 2.27
N ARG A 93 -1.12 6.13 1.80
CA ARG A 93 -0.58 7.40 1.31
C ARG A 93 -1.39 7.91 0.10
N PRO A 94 -1.67 9.22 0.02
CA PRO A 94 -2.17 9.86 -1.19
C PRO A 94 -1.24 9.64 -2.39
N TRP A 95 -1.84 9.62 -3.58
CA TRP A 95 -1.12 9.39 -4.83
C TRP A 95 -0.78 10.70 -5.50
N SER A 96 0.32 10.69 -6.23
CA SER A 96 0.58 11.73 -7.22
C SER A 96 -0.41 11.63 -8.39
N ALA A 97 -0.57 12.73 -9.12
CA ALA A 97 -1.33 12.73 -10.38
C ALA A 97 -0.78 11.70 -11.38
N ARG A 98 0.56 11.53 -11.41
CA ARG A 98 1.26 10.53 -12.24
C ARG A 98 0.88 9.09 -11.86
N GLU A 99 0.86 8.76 -10.57
CA GLU A 99 0.43 7.44 -10.08
C GLU A 99 -1.04 7.18 -10.41
N THR A 100 -1.89 8.20 -10.32
CA THR A 100 -3.32 8.12 -10.67
C THR A 100 -3.51 7.84 -12.16
N GLU A 101 -2.77 8.54 -13.03
CA GLU A 101 -2.79 8.33 -14.48
C GLU A 101 -2.34 6.90 -14.85
N VAL A 102 -1.22 6.45 -14.26
CA VAL A 102 -0.70 5.09 -14.44
C VAL A 102 -1.74 4.06 -14.01
N PHE A 103 -2.32 4.23 -12.82
CA PHE A 103 -3.36 3.34 -12.31
C PHE A 103 -4.56 3.24 -13.25
N ARG A 104 -5.10 4.38 -13.72
CA ARG A 104 -6.26 4.41 -14.62
C ARG A 104 -5.99 3.69 -15.94
N ARG A 105 -4.80 3.91 -16.52
CA ARG A 105 -4.39 3.25 -17.76
C ARG A 105 -4.24 1.74 -17.56
N ASP A 106 -3.64 1.33 -16.45
CA ASP A 106 -3.40 -0.08 -16.16
C ASP A 106 -4.73 -0.79 -15.86
N LEU A 107 -5.65 -0.15 -15.13
CA LEU A 107 -7.02 -0.64 -14.89
C LEU A 107 -7.77 -0.86 -16.21
N ALA A 108 -7.79 0.13 -17.11
CA ALA A 108 -8.46 0.02 -18.40
C ALA A 108 -7.87 -1.10 -19.27
N ARG A 109 -6.54 -1.28 -19.22
CA ARG A 109 -5.86 -2.38 -19.91
C ARG A 109 -6.24 -3.74 -19.33
N THR A 110 -6.25 -3.87 -18.01
CA THR A 110 -6.66 -5.11 -17.33
C THR A 110 -8.11 -5.44 -17.70
N ASP A 111 -9.02 -4.47 -17.65
CA ASP A 111 -10.43 -4.63 -18.02
C ASP A 111 -10.62 -5.10 -19.47
N GLN A 112 -9.96 -4.46 -20.42
CA GLN A 112 -9.98 -4.88 -21.82
C GLN A 112 -9.55 -6.35 -21.98
N ARG A 113 -8.48 -6.75 -21.29
CA ARG A 113 -7.94 -8.11 -21.38
C ARG A 113 -8.80 -9.12 -20.64
N LEU A 114 -9.46 -8.74 -19.55
CA LEU A 114 -10.47 -9.57 -18.91
C LEU A 114 -11.56 -9.95 -19.90
N HIS A 115 -11.98 -9.03 -20.76
CA HIS A 115 -12.98 -9.26 -21.80
C HIS A 115 -12.46 -10.10 -22.97
N GLN A 116 -11.21 -9.91 -23.38
CA GLN A 116 -10.62 -10.58 -24.55
C GLN A 116 -10.05 -11.97 -24.25
N ASP A 117 -9.35 -12.13 -23.13
CA ASP A 117 -8.44 -13.25 -22.90
C ASP A 117 -9.04 -14.36 -22.00
N LEU A 118 -10.06 -14.04 -21.20
CA LEU A 118 -10.72 -15.03 -20.34
C LEU A 118 -11.94 -15.61 -21.03
N ALA A 119 -11.93 -16.91 -21.33
CA ALA A 119 -13.08 -17.61 -21.92
C ALA A 119 -14.13 -18.00 -20.87
N CYS A 120 -13.71 -18.33 -19.65
CA CYS A 120 -14.61 -18.74 -18.57
C CYS A 120 -15.31 -17.55 -17.92
N GLU A 121 -16.64 -17.53 -17.97
CA GLU A 121 -17.46 -16.44 -17.43
C GLU A 121 -17.31 -16.29 -15.91
N GLU A 122 -17.29 -17.39 -15.16
CA GLU A 122 -17.13 -17.36 -13.70
C GLU A 122 -15.79 -16.71 -13.30
N GLN A 123 -14.70 -17.09 -13.98
CA GLN A 123 -13.39 -16.50 -13.77
C GLN A 123 -13.38 -15.01 -14.13
N ARG A 124 -14.02 -14.64 -15.26
CA ARG A 124 -14.15 -13.25 -15.67
C ARG A 124 -14.86 -12.41 -14.60
N LEU A 125 -16.00 -12.87 -14.10
CA LEU A 125 -16.79 -12.17 -13.07
C LEU A 125 -16.02 -12.03 -11.74
N ALA A 126 -15.31 -13.08 -11.32
CA ALA A 126 -14.49 -13.02 -10.11
C ALA A 126 -13.38 -11.97 -10.21
N VAL A 127 -12.68 -11.94 -11.34
CA VAL A 127 -11.55 -11.03 -11.55
C VAL A 127 -12.02 -9.60 -11.84
N GLN A 128 -13.18 -9.42 -12.49
CA GLN A 128 -13.82 -8.11 -12.67
C GLN A 128 -14.16 -7.47 -11.32
N ARG A 129 -14.76 -8.23 -10.38
CA ARG A 129 -15.06 -7.73 -9.02
C ARG A 129 -13.82 -7.22 -8.29
N ASP A 130 -12.67 -7.87 -8.50
CA ASP A 130 -11.40 -7.43 -7.91
C ASP A 130 -10.87 -6.14 -8.56
N ALA A 131 -11.00 -6.00 -9.88
CA ALA A 131 -10.64 -4.78 -10.59
C ALA A 131 -11.53 -3.59 -10.15
N GLU A 132 -12.84 -3.82 -10.01
CA GLU A 132 -13.80 -2.84 -9.47
C GLU A 132 -13.44 -2.45 -8.03
N ARG A 133 -13.06 -3.41 -7.18
CA ARG A 133 -12.60 -3.10 -5.82
C ARG A 133 -11.33 -2.25 -5.85
N ALA A 134 -10.37 -2.58 -6.71
CA ALA A 134 -9.14 -1.81 -6.83
C ALA A 134 -9.44 -0.37 -7.25
N ALA A 135 -10.38 -0.16 -8.17
CA ALA A 135 -10.86 1.16 -8.58
C ALA A 135 -11.50 1.92 -7.40
N ALA A 136 -12.40 1.28 -6.64
CA ALA A 136 -13.03 1.88 -5.47
C ALA A 136 -12.01 2.28 -4.39
N LEU A 137 -10.91 1.54 -4.24
CA LEU A 137 -9.80 1.85 -3.33
C LEU A 137 -8.89 2.98 -3.84
N ALA A 138 -8.95 3.30 -5.13
CA ALA A 138 -8.19 4.39 -5.76
C ALA A 138 -8.95 5.72 -5.73
N GLU A 139 -10.26 5.69 -5.46
CA GLU A 139 -11.03 6.91 -5.28
C GLU A 139 -10.45 7.72 -4.10
N PRO A 140 -10.22 9.03 -4.28
CA PRO A 140 -9.72 9.85 -3.20
C PRO A 140 -10.71 9.80 -2.04
N GLY A 141 -10.26 9.27 -0.90
CA GLY A 141 -11.02 9.36 0.34
C GLY A 141 -11.30 10.82 0.68
N PRO A 142 -12.32 11.11 1.51
CA PRO A 142 -12.58 12.46 1.98
C PRO A 142 -11.28 13.04 2.57
N PRO A 143 -10.96 14.33 2.32
CA PRO A 143 -9.72 14.92 2.78
C PRO A 143 -9.59 14.69 4.28
N HIS A 144 -8.53 14.00 4.69
CA HIS A 144 -8.21 13.85 6.11
C HIS A 144 -7.91 15.26 6.62
N ARG A 145 -8.87 15.88 7.32
CA ARG A 145 -8.63 17.15 7.99
C ARG A 145 -7.46 16.87 8.94
N ALA A 146 -6.32 17.49 8.68
CA ALA A 146 -5.20 17.43 9.61
C ALA A 146 -5.72 17.98 10.93
N THR A 147 -5.82 17.12 11.95
CA THR A 147 -6.14 17.56 13.30
C THR A 147 -5.00 18.51 13.70
N PRO A 148 -5.27 19.80 13.96
CA PRO A 148 -4.21 20.70 14.41
C PRO A 148 -3.65 20.14 15.74
N PRO A 149 -2.32 20.20 15.94
CA PRO A 149 -1.72 19.71 17.17
C PRO A 149 -2.35 20.44 18.37
N PRO A 150 -2.63 19.73 19.49
CA PRO A 150 -3.22 20.35 20.66
C PRO A 150 -2.30 21.43 21.22
N GLY A 151 -2.72 22.69 21.07
CA GLY A 151 -2.41 23.80 21.96
C GLY A 151 -0.96 24.32 21.99
N THR A 152 -0.61 25.23 21.09
CA THR A 152 0.23 26.37 21.49
C THR A 152 -0.69 27.44 22.08
N ARG A 153 -0.91 27.39 23.40
CA ARG A 153 -1.47 28.53 24.13
C ARG A 153 -0.52 29.71 23.87
N ARG A 154 -0.96 30.70 23.08
CA ARG A 154 -0.32 32.02 23.09
C ARG A 154 -0.64 32.64 24.44
N SER A 155 0.36 32.69 25.32
CA SER A 155 0.31 33.52 26.52
C SER A 155 0.09 34.96 26.09
N THR A 156 -1.04 35.53 26.47
CA THR A 156 -1.29 36.97 26.42
C THR A 156 -0.30 37.67 27.36
N PRO A 157 0.46 38.68 26.90
CA PRO A 157 1.29 39.45 27.82
C PRO A 157 0.41 40.34 28.68
N THR A 158 0.57 40.20 30.00
CA THR A 158 0.00 41.07 31.02
C THR A 158 0.52 42.50 30.81
N GLY A 159 -0.36 43.41 30.39
CA GLY A 159 -0.08 44.84 30.36
C GLY A 159 -0.38 45.47 31.73
N PHE A 160 0.65 45.98 32.39
CA PHE A 160 0.56 46.89 33.53
C PHE A 160 0.84 48.32 33.05
N ALA A 161 -0.02 49.27 33.45
CA ALA A 161 0.19 50.74 33.60
C ALA A 161 -1.18 51.43 33.36
N ARG A 162 -1.71 52.32 34.21
CA ARG A 162 -1.21 53.10 35.35
C ARG A 162 -2.26 53.16 36.45
#